data_AF-A0A8W7PUQ1-F1
#
_entry.id   AF-A0A8W7PUQ1-F1
#
_cell.length_a   1.000
_cell.length_b   1.000
_cell.length_c   1.000
_cell.angle_alpha   90.00
_cell.angle_beta   90.00
_cell.angle_gamma   90.00
#
_symmetry.space_group_name_H-M   'P 1'
#
loop_
_entity.id
_entity.type
_entity.pdbx_description
1 polymer ?
#
loop_
_entity_poly.entity_id
_entity_poly.type
_entity_poly.pdbx_seq_one_letter_code
_entity_poly.pdbx_strand_id
1 'polypeptide(L)'
;MTDHIDVQARVLQWSNDTEIQINGGTIWFPSRFYHNVKMQHSYTSRIEYGFLSVCSLIYDKLTTFNDRVLQLTNEVRDEYRVRDSFLLTADCSLTPKMAVFVLDDQKGVQIYTGGNYLIYEPGGNSYNASSNSSPTMTVNINDEQLIDLRNIVYQYPPDDEFYDFRVYIDREGVLVVENQLNGAVVQYGPAGIVNLLLPTVHKGQMCGLCSDRE
;
A
#
# COMPACT_ATOMS: atom_id res chain seq x y z
N MET A 1 34.80 -5.53 7.38
CA MET A 1 34.27 -4.15 7.27
C MET A 1 32.94 -4.17 7.99
N THR A 2 32.82 -3.45 9.09
CA THR A 2 31.51 -3.17 9.70
C THR A 2 30.98 -1.93 9.00
N ASP A 3 29.96 -2.12 8.17
CA ASP A 3 29.25 -0.98 7.57
C ASP A 3 28.55 -0.22 8.70
N HIS A 4 28.96 1.03 8.88
CA HIS A 4 28.35 1.94 9.84
C HIS A 4 27.16 2.60 9.16
N ILE A 5 25.96 2.37 9.67
CA ILE A 5 24.74 3.08 9.24
C ILE A 5 24.71 4.39 10.02
N ASP A 6 24.84 5.50 9.32
CA ASP A 6 24.66 6.84 9.90
C ASP A 6 23.21 7.27 9.68
N VAL A 7 22.46 7.44 10.76
CA VAL A 7 21.03 7.78 10.73
C VAL A 7 20.85 9.18 11.29
N GLN A 8 20.38 10.10 10.47
CA GLN A 8 19.97 11.43 10.91
C GLN A 8 18.47 11.58 10.73
N ALA A 9 17.73 11.65 11.84
CA ALA A 9 16.31 11.95 11.83
C ALA A 9 16.11 13.45 12.07
N ARG A 10 15.39 14.12 11.18
CA ARG A 10 14.95 15.51 11.35
C ARG A 10 13.43 15.58 11.24
N VAL A 11 12.81 16.13 12.27
CA VAL A 11 11.40 16.53 12.23
C VAL A 11 11.37 17.97 11.74
N LEU A 12 10.94 18.19 10.50
CA LEU A 12 10.78 19.54 9.97
C LEU A 12 9.56 20.17 10.64
N GLN A 13 9.74 21.24 11.40
CA GLN A 13 8.66 21.91 12.15
C GLN A 13 7.50 22.43 11.28
N TRP A 14 7.63 22.41 9.95
CA TRP A 14 6.68 22.98 9.00
C TRP A 14 6.00 21.96 8.08
N SER A 15 6.37 20.68 8.12
CA SER A 15 5.65 19.59 7.45
C SER A 15 5.34 18.50 8.47
N ASN A 16 4.16 17.88 8.37
CA ASN A 16 3.79 16.73 9.22
C ASN A 16 4.53 15.46 8.77
N ASP A 17 5.78 15.58 8.34
CA ASP A 17 6.59 14.52 7.77
C ASP A 17 7.91 14.45 8.54
N THR A 18 8.29 13.24 8.94
CA THR A 18 9.59 12.92 9.51
C THR A 18 10.53 12.58 8.37
N GLU A 19 11.61 13.35 8.25
CA GLU A 19 12.69 13.07 7.32
C GLU A 19 13.71 12.16 8.02
N ILE A 20 13.97 10.99 7.45
CA ILE A 20 15.05 10.11 7.91
C ILE A 20 16.07 10.01 6.78
N GLN A 21 17.31 10.43 7.06
CA GLN A 21 18.43 10.27 6.15
C GLN A 21 19.26 9.05 6.54
N ILE A 22 19.45 8.15 5.57
CA ILE A 22 20.25 6.92 5.72
C ILE A 22 21.23 6.84 4.55
N ASN A 23 22.52 6.88 4.86
CA ASN A 23 23.61 6.82 3.87
C ASN A 23 23.46 7.82 2.70
N GLY A 24 22.91 9.01 2.98
CA GLY A 24 22.67 10.07 1.99
C GLY A 24 21.36 9.97 1.20
N GLY A 25 20.57 8.90 1.37
CA GLY A 25 19.20 8.81 0.86
C GLY A 25 18.19 9.37 1.87
N THR A 26 17.17 10.07 1.38
CA THR A 26 16.11 10.66 2.21
C THR A 26 14.82 9.86 2.09
N ILE A 27 14.33 9.33 3.20
CA ILE A 27 12.98 8.75 3.31
C ILE A 27 12.07 9.70 4.08
N TRP A 28 10.85 9.86 3.58
CA TRP A 28 9.80 10.65 4.21
C TRP A 28 8.77 9.72 4.85
N PHE A 29 8.51 9.93 6.14
CA PHE A 29 7.45 9.23 6.88
C PHE A 29 6.40 10.25 7.32
N PRO A 30 5.09 10.01 7.12
CA PRO A 30 4.08 10.86 7.73
C PRO A 30 4.19 10.78 9.27
N SER A 31 4.40 11.91 9.93
CA SER A 31 4.71 12.01 11.36
C SER A 31 3.49 11.86 12.28
N ARG A 32 2.34 11.41 11.77
CA ARG A 32 1.13 11.21 12.57
C ARG A 32 0.97 9.76 13.02
N PHE A 33 1.99 9.21 13.69
CA PHE A 33 1.76 8.08 14.58
C PHE A 33 1.17 8.62 15.88
N TYR A 34 -0.14 8.52 16.07
CA TYR A 34 -0.77 8.90 17.34
C TYR A 34 -0.24 8.01 18.47
N HIS A 35 0.52 8.62 19.38
CA HIS A 35 0.93 8.05 20.66
C HIS A 35 -0.30 7.55 21.44
N ASN A 36 -0.44 6.23 21.61
CA ASN A 36 -1.42 5.66 22.54
C ASN A 36 -0.74 5.34 23.87
N VAL A 37 -1.01 6.15 24.89
CA VAL A 37 -0.49 6.00 26.26
C VAL A 37 -0.99 4.74 26.97
N LYS A 38 -1.99 4.03 26.41
CA LYS A 38 -2.53 2.77 26.96
C LYS A 38 -2.00 1.50 26.28
N MET A 39 -1.14 1.62 25.26
CA MET A 39 -0.48 0.48 24.63
C MET A 39 1.02 0.53 24.91
N GLN A 40 1.41 0.21 26.15
CA GLN A 40 2.78 -0.21 26.44
C GLN A 40 2.99 -1.62 25.87
N HIS A 41 3.11 -1.72 24.55
CA HIS A 41 4.05 -2.65 23.95
C HIS A 41 5.11 -1.78 23.31
N SER A 42 6.35 -1.99 23.70
CA SER A 42 7.51 -1.39 23.05
C SER A 42 7.58 -1.90 21.62
N TYR A 43 6.82 -1.30 20.72
CA TYR A 43 7.14 -1.36 19.30
C TYR A 43 8.40 -0.52 19.15
N THR A 44 9.55 -1.15 19.29
CA THR A 44 10.73 -0.69 18.58
C THR A 44 10.34 -0.68 17.10
N SER A 45 10.14 0.51 16.52
CA SER A 45 10.07 0.68 15.07
C SER A 45 11.41 0.27 14.50
N ARG A 46 11.57 -1.04 14.26
CA ARG A 46 12.75 -1.62 13.66
C ARG A 46 12.55 -1.55 12.15
N ILE A 47 13.05 -0.49 11.55
CA ILE A 47 13.22 -0.44 10.11
C ILE A 47 14.42 -1.33 9.80
N GLU A 48 14.16 -2.58 9.42
CA GLU A 48 15.20 -3.47 8.92
C GLU A 48 15.57 -3.03 7.49
N TYR A 49 16.41 -2.00 7.43
CA TYR A 49 16.98 -1.50 6.19
C TYR A 49 17.69 -2.65 5.47
N GLY A 50 17.22 -2.99 4.26
CA GLY A 50 17.77 -4.06 3.42
C GLY A 50 16.86 -5.28 3.20
N PHE A 51 15.77 -5.43 3.95
CA PHE A 51 14.86 -6.58 3.80
C PHE A 51 13.49 -6.24 3.20
N LEU A 52 13.07 -4.97 3.24
CA LEU A 52 11.83 -4.51 2.63
C LEU A 52 12.12 -3.41 1.60
N SER A 53 11.47 -3.49 0.45
CA SER A 53 11.41 -2.49 -0.59
C SER A 53 10.04 -1.82 -0.56
N VAL A 54 10.02 -0.50 -0.73
CA VAL A 54 8.81 0.32 -0.60
C VAL A 54 8.44 0.89 -1.95
N CYS A 55 7.15 0.84 -2.30
CA CYS A 55 6.58 1.66 -3.36
C CYS A 55 5.47 2.52 -2.77
N SER A 56 5.42 3.79 -3.14
CA SER A 56 4.42 4.73 -2.60
C SER A 56 3.94 5.67 -3.67
N LEU A 57 2.62 5.72 -3.87
CA LEU A 57 1.95 6.72 -4.70
C LEU A 57 1.25 7.72 -3.78
N ILE A 58 1.75 8.95 -3.76
CA ILE A 58 1.17 10.06 -3.01
C ILE A 58 0.84 11.15 -4.03
N TYR A 59 -0.46 11.34 -4.27
CA TYR A 59 -0.98 12.21 -5.33
C TYR A 59 -0.44 11.79 -6.71
N ASP A 60 0.48 12.57 -7.25
CA ASP A 60 1.13 12.43 -8.55
C ASP A 60 2.61 12.05 -8.43
N LYS A 61 3.09 11.75 -7.21
CA LYS A 61 4.47 11.34 -6.95
C LYS A 61 4.52 9.86 -6.62
N LEU A 62 5.27 9.11 -7.42
CA LEU A 62 5.50 7.70 -7.25
C LEU A 62 6.94 7.46 -6.78
N THR A 63 7.11 6.89 -5.60
CA THR A 63 8.37 6.28 -5.17
C THR A 63 8.36 4.81 -5.57
N THR A 64 9.38 4.35 -6.30
CA THR A 64 9.50 2.96 -6.76
C THR A 64 10.31 2.10 -5.78
N PHE A 65 10.29 0.77 -5.94
CA PHE A 65 11.14 -0.12 -5.14
C PHE A 65 12.64 0.11 -5.31
N ASN A 66 13.04 0.84 -6.37
CA ASN A 66 14.41 1.24 -6.67
C ASN A 66 14.77 2.61 -6.06
N ASP A 67 13.96 3.11 -5.14
CA ASP A 67 14.13 4.42 -4.49
C ASP A 67 14.13 5.60 -5.49
N ARG A 68 13.48 5.40 -6.66
CA ARG A 68 13.29 6.47 -7.65
C ARG A 68 12.00 7.19 -7.39
N VAL A 69 12.01 8.50 -7.57
CA VAL A 69 10.81 9.32 -7.54
C VAL A 69 10.45 9.70 -8.98
N LEU A 70 9.27 9.25 -9.41
CA LEU A 70 8.68 9.53 -10.70
C LEU A 70 7.48 10.47 -10.50
N GLN A 71 7.33 11.40 -11.42
CA GLN A 71 6.13 12.20 -11.55
C GLN A 71 5.14 11.42 -12.44
N LEU A 72 3.99 11.05 -11.90
CA LEU A 72 2.96 10.30 -12.60
C LEU A 72 2.17 11.25 -13.51
N THR A 73 2.70 11.49 -14.71
CA THR A 73 1.97 12.23 -15.75
C THR A 73 0.97 11.32 -16.46
N ASN A 74 0.10 11.90 -17.30
CA ASN A 74 -0.85 11.12 -18.09
C ASN A 74 -0.12 10.16 -19.03
N GLU A 75 0.99 10.60 -19.63
CA GLU A 75 1.80 9.78 -20.54
C GLU A 75 2.35 8.53 -19.83
N VAL A 76 2.97 8.73 -18.65
CA VAL A 76 3.51 7.61 -17.85
C VAL A 76 2.40 6.68 -17.39
N ARG A 77 1.24 7.22 -16.97
CA ARG A 77 0.10 6.41 -16.55
C ARG A 77 -0.49 5.60 -17.72
N ASP A 78 -0.58 6.19 -18.90
CA ASP A 78 -1.19 5.57 -20.07
C ASP A 78 -0.38 4.36 -20.60
N GLU A 79 0.93 4.30 -20.35
CA GLU A 79 1.77 3.12 -20.64
C GLU A 79 1.36 1.88 -19.85
N TYR A 80 0.80 2.07 -18.66
CA TYR A 80 0.41 1.00 -17.74
C TYR A 80 -1.12 0.87 -17.61
N ARG A 81 -1.87 1.49 -18.51
CA ARG A 81 -3.31 1.61 -18.40
C ARG A 81 -4.05 0.34 -18.79
N VAL A 82 -5.05 0.00 -17.98
CA VAL A 82 -6.01 -1.08 -18.23
C VAL A 82 -7.40 -0.57 -17.91
N ARG A 83 -8.16 -0.21 -18.96
CA ARG A 83 -9.51 0.39 -18.84
C ARG A 83 -9.49 1.65 -17.95
N ASP A 84 -10.28 1.66 -16.87
CA ASP A 84 -10.42 2.76 -15.91
C ASP A 84 -9.46 2.62 -14.72
N SER A 85 -8.30 2.01 -14.95
CA SER A 85 -7.27 1.77 -13.94
C SER A 85 -5.88 1.74 -14.58
N PHE A 86 -4.85 1.78 -13.76
CA PHE A 86 -3.48 1.55 -14.20
C PHE A 86 -2.74 0.58 -13.28
N LEU A 87 -1.81 -0.19 -13.87
CA LEU A 87 -1.00 -1.17 -13.15
C LEU A 87 0.08 -0.46 -12.33
N LEU A 88 -0.12 -0.39 -11.02
CA LEU A 88 0.88 0.13 -10.10
C LEU A 88 2.03 -0.87 -9.95
N THR A 89 1.72 -2.14 -9.69
CA THR A 89 2.71 -3.21 -9.68
C THR A 89 2.10 -4.60 -9.81
N ALA A 90 2.86 -5.56 -10.32
CA ALA A 90 2.52 -6.98 -10.25
C ALA A 90 3.77 -7.85 -10.07
N ASP A 91 3.58 -9.04 -9.52
CA ASP A 91 4.55 -10.12 -9.57
C ASP A 91 4.53 -10.75 -10.96
N CYS A 92 5.59 -10.51 -11.74
CA CYS A 92 5.77 -11.02 -13.09
C CYS A 92 6.65 -12.30 -13.12
N SER A 93 6.79 -13.00 -12.00
CA SER A 93 7.44 -14.31 -11.97
C SER A 93 6.60 -15.40 -12.66
N LEU A 94 7.17 -16.60 -12.81
CA LEU A 94 6.46 -17.76 -13.35
C LEU A 94 5.24 -18.18 -12.51
N THR A 95 5.20 -17.78 -11.25
CA THR A 95 4.11 -18.07 -10.31
C THR A 95 3.65 -16.77 -9.66
N PRO A 96 2.86 -15.93 -10.37
CA PRO A 96 2.42 -14.62 -9.87
C PRO A 96 1.64 -14.72 -8.56
N LYS A 97 2.04 -13.93 -7.57
CA LYS A 97 1.40 -13.92 -6.23
C LYS A 97 0.56 -12.69 -5.96
N MET A 98 0.76 -11.62 -6.74
CA MET A 98 0.10 -10.34 -6.50
C MET A 98 0.01 -9.47 -7.76
N ALA A 99 -1.05 -8.69 -7.88
CA ALA A 99 -1.09 -7.51 -8.74
C ALA A 99 -1.91 -6.40 -8.06
N VAL A 100 -1.50 -5.15 -8.25
CA VAL A 100 -2.14 -3.96 -7.67
C VAL A 100 -2.42 -2.98 -8.79
N PHE A 101 -3.70 -2.70 -8.99
CA PHE A 101 -4.21 -1.68 -9.89
C PHE A 101 -4.80 -0.54 -9.07
N VAL A 102 -4.53 0.68 -9.50
CA VAL A 102 -5.14 1.89 -8.93
C VAL A 102 -6.23 2.34 -9.89
N LEU A 103 -7.43 2.53 -9.36
CA LEU A 103 -8.57 2.99 -10.15
C LEU A 103 -8.40 4.50 -10.44
N ASP A 104 -8.81 4.90 -11.65
CA ASP A 104 -8.73 6.30 -12.09
C ASP A 104 -9.48 7.24 -11.12
N ASP A 105 -9.07 8.50 -11.11
CA ASP A 105 -9.63 9.55 -10.26
C ASP A 105 -9.56 9.24 -8.75
N GLN A 106 -8.62 8.39 -8.32
CA GLN A 106 -8.47 7.96 -6.92
C GLN A 106 -9.74 7.28 -6.37
N LYS A 107 -10.50 6.61 -7.24
CA LYS A 107 -11.75 5.92 -6.86
C LYS A 107 -11.51 4.74 -5.93
N GLY A 108 -10.33 4.13 -5.98
CA GLY A 108 -10.06 2.92 -5.21
C GLY A 108 -8.86 2.13 -5.71
N VAL A 109 -8.78 0.90 -5.24
CA VAL A 109 -7.76 -0.07 -5.63
C VAL A 109 -8.38 -1.43 -5.94
N GLN A 110 -7.77 -2.12 -6.90
CA GLN A 110 -8.05 -3.51 -7.20
C GLN A 110 -6.77 -4.33 -6.98
N ILE A 111 -6.86 -5.34 -6.12
CA ILE A 111 -5.72 -6.13 -5.68
C ILE A 111 -5.99 -7.61 -5.95
N TYR A 112 -5.13 -8.25 -6.73
CA TYR A 112 -5.14 -9.68 -6.99
C TYR A 112 -4.16 -10.37 -6.03
N THR A 113 -4.57 -11.48 -5.41
CA THR A 113 -3.72 -12.31 -4.54
C THR A 113 -4.37 -13.67 -4.29
N GLY A 114 -3.57 -14.75 -4.18
CA GLY A 114 -4.07 -16.09 -3.84
C GLY A 114 -5.16 -16.63 -4.78
N GLY A 115 -5.09 -16.32 -6.08
CA GLY A 115 -6.13 -16.71 -7.04
C GLY A 115 -7.46 -15.94 -6.90
N ASN A 116 -7.52 -14.98 -5.98
CA ASN A 116 -8.66 -14.11 -5.74
C ASN A 116 -8.32 -12.67 -6.15
N TYR A 117 -9.35 -11.82 -6.20
CA TYR A 117 -9.15 -10.38 -6.22
C TYR A 117 -10.14 -9.68 -5.31
N LEU A 118 -9.75 -8.48 -4.89
CA LEU A 118 -10.57 -7.58 -4.13
C LEU A 118 -10.62 -6.22 -4.82
N ILE A 119 -11.76 -5.55 -4.72
CA ILE A 119 -11.98 -4.17 -5.15
C ILE A 119 -12.43 -3.38 -3.93
N TYR A 120 -11.71 -2.30 -3.63
CA TYR A 120 -12.05 -1.38 -2.56
C TYR A 120 -12.19 0.04 -3.10
N GLU A 121 -13.39 0.59 -2.95
CA GLU A 121 -13.74 1.96 -3.33
C GLU A 121 -14.28 2.70 -2.09
N PRO A 122 -13.47 3.55 -1.42
CA PRO A 122 -13.94 4.34 -0.29
C PRO A 122 -14.91 5.41 -0.78
N GLY A 123 -16.22 5.15 -0.64
CA GLY A 123 -17.28 6.06 -1.04
C GLY A 123 -17.59 5.99 -2.53
N GLY A 124 -18.45 5.05 -2.93
CA GLY A 124 -19.04 5.03 -4.26
C GLY A 124 -19.88 6.28 -4.55
N ASN A 125 -19.86 6.71 -5.81
CA ASN A 125 -20.80 7.65 -6.41
C ASN A 125 -22.25 7.33 -6.01
N SER A 126 -22.75 7.97 -4.96
CA SER A 126 -24.15 8.30 -4.88
C SER A 126 -24.23 9.81 -5.02
N TYR A 127 -24.64 10.27 -6.20
CA TYR A 127 -25.14 11.63 -6.40
C TYR A 127 -26.36 11.94 -5.50
N ASN A 128 -26.77 11.00 -4.63
CA ASN A 128 -27.78 11.11 -3.58
C ASN A 128 -27.24 10.69 -2.18
N ALA A 129 -25.92 10.71 -1.95
CA ALA A 129 -25.39 10.58 -0.59
C ALA A 129 -25.71 11.86 0.18
N SER A 130 -26.73 11.78 1.03
CA SER A 130 -26.92 12.79 2.07
C SER A 130 -25.60 12.92 2.84
N SER A 131 -25.29 14.14 3.28
CA SER A 131 -24.06 14.56 3.95
C SER A 131 -23.76 13.87 5.30
N ASN A 132 -24.42 12.75 5.58
CA ASN A 132 -24.28 11.91 6.78
C ASN A 132 -23.85 10.46 6.46
N SER A 133 -23.58 10.10 5.21
CA SER A 133 -23.09 8.75 4.91
C SER A 133 -21.62 8.61 5.33
N SER A 134 -21.36 7.74 6.30
CA SER A 134 -20.00 7.32 6.65
C SER A 134 -19.34 6.67 5.43
N PRO A 135 -18.02 6.83 5.23
CA PRO A 135 -17.31 6.20 4.12
C PRO A 135 -17.59 4.70 4.11
N THR A 136 -17.83 4.14 2.92
CA THR A 136 -18.07 2.71 2.76
C THR A 136 -16.77 1.96 3.08
N MET A 137 -16.80 1.14 4.13
CA MET A 137 -15.72 0.23 4.50
C MET A 137 -15.95 -1.17 3.90
N THR A 138 -16.63 -1.21 2.76
CA THR A 138 -17.00 -2.45 2.08
C THR A 138 -15.96 -2.80 1.05
N VAL A 139 -15.50 -4.05 1.05
CA VAL A 139 -14.66 -4.61 0.01
C VAL A 139 -15.47 -5.64 -0.78
N ASN A 140 -15.33 -5.63 -2.10
CA ASN A 140 -15.90 -6.65 -2.98
C ASN A 140 -14.82 -7.70 -3.28
N ILE A 141 -15.07 -8.96 -2.96
CA ILE A 141 -14.19 -10.10 -3.21
C ILE A 141 -14.76 -10.90 -4.40
N ASN A 142 -13.94 -11.08 -5.44
CA ASN A 142 -14.25 -11.84 -6.65
C ASN A 142 -15.53 -11.45 -7.40
N ASP A 143 -16.07 -10.24 -7.19
CA ASP A 143 -17.41 -9.84 -7.68
C ASP A 143 -18.56 -10.72 -7.18
N GLU A 144 -18.32 -11.50 -6.12
CA GLU A 144 -19.30 -12.43 -5.55
C GLU A 144 -19.72 -12.05 -4.13
N GLN A 145 -18.81 -11.44 -3.35
CA GLN A 145 -19.03 -11.18 -1.93
C GLN A 145 -18.70 -9.74 -1.56
N LEU A 146 -19.68 -9.04 -0.99
CA LEU A 146 -19.49 -7.73 -0.37
C LEU A 146 -19.28 -7.90 1.13
N ILE A 147 -18.08 -7.59 1.61
CA ILE A 147 -17.69 -7.73 3.02
C ILE A 147 -17.60 -6.33 3.65
N ASP A 148 -18.38 -6.09 4.69
CA ASP A 148 -18.24 -4.88 5.52
C ASP A 148 -17.09 -5.08 6.52
N LEU A 149 -16.00 -4.35 6.32
CA LEU A 149 -14.79 -4.45 7.15
C LEU A 149 -14.90 -3.66 8.46
N ARG A 150 -16.07 -3.13 8.83
CA ARG A 150 -16.28 -2.44 10.11
C ARG A 150 -16.00 -3.37 11.30
N ASN A 151 -14.83 -3.17 11.91
CA ASN A 151 -14.32 -3.96 13.04
C ASN A 151 -14.16 -5.46 12.75
N ILE A 152 -13.99 -5.83 11.49
CA ILE A 152 -13.78 -7.21 11.06
C ILE A 152 -12.49 -7.29 10.24
N VAL A 153 -11.76 -8.40 10.41
CA VAL A 153 -10.66 -8.79 9.54
C VAL A 153 -11.17 -9.91 8.66
N TYR A 154 -11.16 -9.70 7.35
CA TYR A 154 -11.39 -10.76 6.38
C TYR A 154 -10.09 -11.50 6.13
N GLN A 155 -10.13 -12.82 6.07
CA GLN A 155 -8.99 -13.65 5.67
C GLN A 155 -9.44 -14.72 4.68
N TYR A 156 -8.54 -15.11 3.80
CA TYR A 156 -8.75 -16.21 2.88
C TYR A 156 -7.56 -17.17 2.93
N PRO A 157 -7.80 -18.49 3.03
CA PRO A 157 -9.09 -19.11 3.33
C PRO A 157 -9.65 -18.72 4.72
N PRO A 158 -10.98 -18.68 4.92
CA PRO A 158 -11.60 -18.17 6.15
C PRO A 158 -11.37 -19.04 7.40
N ASP A 159 -11.15 -20.34 7.22
CA ASP A 159 -11.10 -21.32 8.33
C ASP A 159 -9.71 -21.94 8.55
N ASP A 160 -8.69 -21.48 7.82
CA ASP A 160 -7.33 -22.02 7.92
C ASP A 160 -6.45 -21.21 8.89
N GLU A 161 -5.59 -21.92 9.63
CA GLU A 161 -4.54 -21.29 10.46
C GLU A 161 -3.53 -20.53 9.58
N PHE A 162 -3.32 -21.02 8.35
CA PHE A 162 -2.49 -20.39 7.34
C PHE A 162 -3.38 -19.74 6.29
N TYR A 163 -3.38 -18.41 6.26
CA TYR A 163 -4.11 -17.63 5.26
C TYR A 163 -3.19 -17.19 4.13
N ASP A 164 -3.71 -17.12 2.91
CA ASP A 164 -3.04 -16.55 1.76
C ASP A 164 -3.00 -15.03 1.85
N PHE A 165 -4.13 -14.42 2.22
CA PHE A 165 -4.22 -12.99 2.45
C PHE A 165 -5.25 -12.60 3.51
N ARG A 166 -5.03 -11.42 4.12
CA ARG A 166 -6.00 -10.77 5.00
C ARG A 166 -6.25 -9.34 4.60
N VAL A 167 -7.46 -8.87 4.87
CA VAL A 167 -7.95 -7.54 4.51
C VAL A 167 -8.67 -6.94 5.71
N TYR A 168 -8.32 -5.71 6.07
CA TYR A 168 -8.99 -4.98 7.13
C TYR A 168 -8.86 -3.47 6.94
N ILE A 169 -9.72 -2.71 7.59
CA ILE A 169 -9.57 -1.25 7.72
C ILE A 169 -8.96 -0.96 9.09
N ASP A 170 -7.87 -0.20 9.12
CA ASP A 170 -7.27 0.23 10.38
C ASP A 170 -8.05 1.40 11.03
N ARG A 171 -7.56 1.90 12.16
CA ARG A 171 -8.24 2.98 12.89
C ARG A 171 -8.20 4.34 12.17
N GLU A 172 -7.32 4.49 11.19
CA GLU A 172 -7.14 5.72 10.42
C GLU A 172 -7.96 5.70 9.12
N GLY A 173 -8.70 4.61 8.87
CA GLY A 173 -9.50 4.46 7.65
C GLY A 173 -8.66 4.00 6.46
N VAL A 174 -7.49 3.42 6.71
CA VAL A 174 -6.62 2.85 5.67
C VAL A 174 -7.00 1.39 5.47
N LEU A 175 -7.27 1.01 4.22
CA LEU A 175 -7.36 -0.39 3.84
C LEU A 175 -5.97 -1.00 3.89
N VAL A 176 -5.83 -2.10 4.62
CA VAL A 176 -4.62 -2.90 4.67
C VAL A 176 -4.92 -4.28 4.09
N VAL A 177 -4.12 -4.67 3.11
CA VAL A 177 -4.10 -6.02 2.53
C VAL A 177 -2.74 -6.63 2.79
N GLU A 178 -2.70 -7.71 3.56
CA GLU A 178 -1.46 -8.47 3.74
C GLU A 178 -1.52 -9.75 2.93
N ASN A 179 -0.48 -9.99 2.16
CA ASN A 179 -0.32 -11.14 1.31
C ASN A 179 0.78 -12.04 1.88
N GLN A 180 0.41 -13.19 2.45
CA GLN A 180 1.36 -14.14 3.00
C GLN A 180 2.14 -14.90 1.92
N LEU A 181 1.63 -14.95 0.68
CA LEU A 181 2.27 -15.69 -0.40
C LEU A 181 3.64 -15.11 -0.77
N ASN A 182 3.80 -13.80 -0.68
CA ASN A 182 5.06 -13.07 -0.92
C ASN A 182 5.45 -12.11 0.21
N GLY A 183 4.74 -12.12 1.33
CA GLY A 183 4.98 -11.21 2.47
C GLY A 183 4.70 -9.74 2.18
N ALA A 184 4.00 -9.40 1.08
CA ALA A 184 3.72 -8.02 0.73
C ALA A 184 2.58 -7.45 1.58
N VAL A 185 2.62 -6.14 1.82
CA VAL A 185 1.53 -5.40 2.47
C VAL A 185 1.16 -4.22 1.58
N VAL A 186 -0.09 -4.17 1.14
CA VAL A 186 -0.68 -3.04 0.42
C VAL A 186 -1.48 -2.21 1.41
N GLN A 187 -1.32 -0.90 1.36
CA GLN A 187 -2.10 0.05 2.13
C GLN A 187 -2.73 1.05 1.17
N TYR A 188 -4.03 1.28 1.29
CA TYR A 188 -4.75 2.31 0.55
C TYR A 188 -5.45 3.24 1.53
N GLY A 189 -4.93 4.47 1.60
CA GLY A 189 -5.38 5.48 2.56
C GLY A 189 -6.34 6.50 1.95
N PRO A 190 -6.82 7.44 2.79
CA PRO A 190 -7.57 8.59 2.34
C PRO A 190 -6.82 9.38 1.25
N ALA A 191 -7.57 10.05 0.37
CA ALA A 191 -7.01 10.85 -0.74
C ALA A 191 -6.17 10.07 -1.75
N GLY A 192 -6.44 8.77 -1.92
CA GLY A 192 -5.83 7.97 -2.97
C GLY A 192 -4.37 7.57 -2.72
N ILE A 193 -3.88 7.69 -1.49
CA ILE A 193 -2.51 7.32 -1.14
C ILE A 193 -2.37 5.81 -1.15
N VAL A 194 -1.43 5.29 -1.92
CA VAL A 194 -1.11 3.85 -1.98
C VAL A 194 0.29 3.63 -1.44
N ASN A 195 0.46 2.75 -0.47
CA ASN A 195 1.78 2.27 -0.05
C ASN A 195 1.86 0.77 -0.23
N LEU A 196 3.02 0.29 -0.67
CA LEU A 196 3.34 -1.12 -0.77
C LEU A 196 4.67 -1.40 -0.08
N LEU A 197 4.65 -2.35 0.84
CA LEU A 197 5.82 -2.95 1.43
C LEU A 197 6.01 -4.34 0.83
N LEU A 198 7.21 -4.64 0.36
CA LEU A 198 7.53 -5.91 -0.29
C LEU A 198 8.87 -6.44 0.24
N PRO A 199 9.01 -7.72 0.61
CA PRO A 199 10.33 -8.29 0.88
C PRO A 199 11.27 -8.11 -0.31
N THR A 200 12.45 -7.53 -0.08
CA THR A 200 13.40 -7.12 -1.13
C THR A 200 13.81 -8.28 -2.04
N VAL A 201 13.76 -9.52 -1.55
CA VAL A 201 13.99 -10.73 -2.35
C VAL A 201 13.03 -10.87 -3.54
N HIS A 202 11.83 -10.30 -3.45
CA HIS A 202 10.81 -10.33 -4.50
C HIS A 202 10.91 -9.15 -5.46
N LYS A 203 11.64 -8.08 -5.12
CA LYS A 203 11.74 -6.85 -5.93
C LYS A 203 12.12 -7.11 -7.38
N GLY A 204 13.07 -8.03 -7.64
CA GLY A 204 13.53 -8.36 -8.99
C GLY A 204 12.50 -9.08 -9.87
N GLN A 205 11.44 -9.61 -9.26
CA GLN A 205 10.34 -10.32 -9.90
C GLN A 205 9.14 -9.41 -10.20
N MET A 206 9.15 -8.19 -9.65
CA MET A 206 8.06 -7.25 -9.84
C MET A 206 8.16 -6.51 -11.18
N CYS A 207 7.00 -6.10 -11.69
CA CYS A 207 6.81 -5.28 -12.88
C CYS A 207 5.77 -4.18 -12.58
N GLY A 208 5.51 -3.30 -13.55
CA GLY A 208 4.64 -2.14 -13.38
C GLY A 208 5.40 -0.89 -12.93
N LEU A 209 4.66 0.20 -12.70
CA LEU A 209 5.20 1.50 -12.32
C LEU A 209 6.15 1.47 -11.10
N CYS A 210 5.84 0.68 -10.07
CA CYS A 210 6.71 0.52 -8.89
C CYS A 210 8.05 -0.18 -9.18
N SER A 211 8.17 -0.81 -10.34
CA SER A 211 9.33 -1.61 -10.74
C SER A 211 9.99 -1.06 -11.99
N ASP A 212 9.52 0.09 -12.50
CA ASP A 212 9.99 0.66 -13.74
C ASP A 212 11.51 0.75 -13.70
N ARG A 213 12.10 0.03 -14.65
CA ARG A 213 13.52 -0.26 -14.73
C ARG A 213 14.20 0.94 -15.40
N GLU A 214 15.51 0.99 -15.25
CA GLU A 214 16.37 1.71 -16.20
C GLU A 214 16.08 1.34 -17.65
#